data_AF-A0A7S1LAN6-F1
#
_entry.id   AF-A0A7S1LAN6-F1
#
_cell.length_a   1.000
_cell.length_b   1.000
_cell.length_c   1.000
_cell.angle_alpha   90.00
_cell.angle_beta   90.00
_cell.angle_gamma   90.00
#
_symmetry.space_group_name_H-M   'P 1'
#
loop_
_entity.id
_entity.type
_entity.pdbx_description
1 polymer ?
#
loop_
_entity_poly.entity_id
_entity_poly.type
_entity_poly.pdbx_seq_one_letter_code
_entity_poly.pdbx_strand_id
1 'polypeptide(L)'
;ATSPVSSVIGALRGLLREPCGCFEQAASSTYPNVVVARLLRAAYPELAPATGTADVPADVRALYADAVARMSRGYEKLLRYETANPGAFEWFGELPAHESLTAYGLMLFTDMAAVTNGTVSPDLVNRTARWLVSRRDR
;
A
#
# COMPACT_ATOMS: atom_id res chain seq x y z
N ALA A 1 -5.03 -26.87 21.34
CA ALA A 1 -4.99 -26.91 19.86
C ALA A 1 -5.21 -25.49 19.34
N THR A 2 -4.40 -25.01 18.40
CA THR A 2 -4.60 -23.70 17.77
C THR A 2 -5.84 -23.78 16.86
N SER A 3 -6.79 -22.87 17.03
CA SER A 3 -7.97 -22.79 16.14
C SER A 3 -7.52 -22.54 14.69
N PRO A 4 -8.21 -23.09 13.67
CA PRO A 4 -7.95 -22.78 12.26
C PRO A 4 -7.88 -21.28 11.97
N VAL A 5 -8.74 -20.48 12.61
CA VAL A 5 -8.75 -19.02 12.48
C VAL A 5 -7.46 -18.41 13.01
N SER A 6 -6.99 -18.87 14.17
CA SER A 6 -5.73 -18.39 14.76
C SER A 6 -4.51 -18.75 13.90
N SER A 7 -4.54 -19.91 13.23
CA SER A 7 -3.50 -20.30 12.26
C SER A 7 -3.45 -19.37 11.04
N VAL A 8 -4.62 -19.00 10.49
CA VAL A 8 -4.71 -18.05 9.37
C VAL A 8 -4.20 -16.66 9.79
N ILE A 9 -4.60 -16.15 10.96
CA ILE A 9 -4.11 -14.87 11.48
C ILE A 9 -2.58 -14.89 11.67
N GLY A 10 -2.04 -16.00 12.16
CA GLY A 10 -0.58 -16.19 12.26
C GLY A 10 0.12 -16.14 10.90
N ALA A 11 -0.46 -16.80 9.88
CA ALA A 11 0.08 -16.79 8.52
C ALA A 11 0.06 -15.38 7.89
N LEU A 12 -1.05 -14.64 8.05
CA LEU A 12 -1.16 -13.27 7.58
C LEU A 12 -0.15 -12.34 8.27
N ARG A 13 0.08 -12.52 9.57
CA ARG A 13 1.13 -11.79 10.30
C ARG A 13 2.52 -12.06 9.73
N GLY A 14 2.80 -13.30 9.34
CA GLY A 14 4.06 -13.69 8.69
C GLY A 14 4.29 -13.07 7.30
N LEU A 15 3.26 -12.52 6.66
CA LEU A 15 3.37 -11.82 5.38
C LEU A 15 3.73 -10.34 5.52
N LEU A 16 3.57 -9.74 6.71
CA LEU A 16 3.91 -8.33 6.91
C LEU A 16 5.40 -8.07 6.66
N ARG A 17 5.71 -6.94 6.03
CA ARG A 17 7.07 -6.57 5.64
C ARG A 17 7.31 -5.09 5.95
N GLU A 18 8.53 -4.78 6.39
CA GLU A 18 8.97 -3.38 6.44
C GLU A 18 9.41 -2.92 5.04
N PRO A 19 9.04 -1.70 4.63
CA PRO A 19 9.45 -1.14 3.35
C PRO A 19 10.96 -0.85 3.33
N CYS A 20 11.67 -1.30 2.28
CA CYS A 20 13.12 -1.20 2.22
C CYS A 20 13.64 -0.94 0.78
N GLY A 21 14.92 -0.58 0.66
CA GLY A 21 15.59 -0.55 -0.65
C GLY A 21 15.22 0.64 -1.56
N CYS A 22 15.37 0.43 -2.87
CA CYS A 22 14.95 1.35 -3.95
C CYS A 22 13.42 1.32 -4.15
N PHE A 23 12.88 2.10 -5.10
CA PHE A 23 11.42 2.16 -5.35
C PHE A 23 10.79 0.78 -5.55
N GLU A 24 11.35 -0.05 -6.44
CA GLU A 24 10.81 -1.38 -6.74
C GLU A 24 10.77 -2.28 -5.50
N GLN A 25 11.85 -2.25 -4.71
CA GLN A 25 11.96 -3.02 -3.47
C GLN A 25 10.99 -2.49 -2.41
N ALA A 26 10.87 -1.17 -2.29
CA ALA A 26 9.97 -0.51 -1.34
C ALA A 26 8.50 -0.80 -1.69
N ALA A 27 8.16 -0.74 -2.98
CA ALA A 27 6.82 -1.06 -3.46
C ALA A 27 6.49 -2.55 -3.23
N SER A 28 7.43 -3.44 -3.56
CA SER A 28 7.25 -4.89 -3.42
C SER A 28 7.23 -5.36 -1.96
N SER A 29 7.90 -4.66 -1.05
CA SER A 29 7.80 -4.89 0.39
C SER A 29 6.58 -4.20 1.02
N THR A 30 6.00 -3.18 0.38
CA THR A 30 4.77 -2.53 0.84
C THR A 30 3.52 -3.33 0.45
N TYR A 31 3.49 -3.91 -0.76
CA TYR A 31 2.33 -4.63 -1.31
C TYR A 31 1.79 -5.76 -0.40
N PRO A 32 2.60 -6.60 0.24
CA PRO A 32 2.11 -7.61 1.17
C PRO A 32 1.26 -7.03 2.32
N ASN A 33 1.61 -5.83 2.80
CA ASN A 33 0.85 -5.16 3.86
C ASN A 33 -0.54 -4.73 3.35
N VAL A 34 -0.62 -4.27 2.08
CA VAL A 34 -1.89 -3.94 1.41
C VAL A 34 -2.77 -5.18 1.28
N VAL A 35 -2.19 -6.31 0.86
CA VAL A 35 -2.91 -7.57 0.71
C VAL A 35 -3.46 -8.05 2.05
N VAL A 36 -2.65 -8.00 3.12
CA VAL A 36 -3.12 -8.35 4.48
C VAL A 36 -4.27 -7.45 4.90
N ALA A 37 -4.14 -6.12 4.76
CA ALA A 37 -5.19 -5.18 5.10
C ALA A 37 -6.48 -5.43 4.29
N ARG A 38 -6.35 -5.72 2.99
CA ARG A 38 -7.48 -6.03 2.09
C ARG A 38 -8.22 -7.29 2.52
N LEU A 39 -7.48 -8.36 2.82
CA LEU A 39 -8.07 -9.63 3.28
C LEU A 39 -8.78 -9.47 4.63
N LEU A 40 -8.17 -8.74 5.58
CA LEU A 40 -8.79 -8.47 6.87
C LEU A 40 -10.07 -7.64 6.72
N ARG A 41 -10.08 -6.60 5.87
CA ARG A 41 -11.29 -5.82 5.60
C ARG A 41 -12.38 -6.60 4.88
N ALA A 42 -12.01 -7.58 4.04
CA ALA A 42 -12.98 -8.45 3.41
C ALA A 42 -13.66 -9.40 4.41
N ALA A 43 -12.91 -9.87 5.42
CA ALA A 43 -13.43 -10.73 6.47
C ALA A 43 -14.13 -9.95 7.61
N TYR A 44 -13.69 -8.72 7.87
CA TYR A 44 -14.19 -7.83 8.92
C TYR A 44 -14.42 -6.44 8.34
N PRO A 45 -15.56 -6.22 7.65
CA PRO A 45 -15.89 -4.93 7.05
C PRO A 45 -15.91 -3.77 8.05
N GLU A 46 -16.13 -4.05 9.33
CA GLU A 46 -16.13 -3.11 10.46
C GLU A 46 -14.77 -2.45 10.70
N LEU A 47 -13.69 -3.01 10.13
CA LEU A 47 -12.39 -2.34 10.07
C LEU A 47 -12.39 -1.09 9.17
N ALA A 48 -13.42 -0.92 8.35
CA ALA A 48 -13.58 0.28 7.53
C ALA A 48 -14.01 1.49 8.39
N PRO A 49 -13.50 2.70 8.09
CA PRO A 49 -13.74 3.90 8.89
C PRO A 49 -15.19 4.39 8.96
N ALA A 50 -16.09 3.90 8.09
CA ALA A 50 -17.50 4.32 8.05
C ALA A 50 -18.43 3.42 8.90
N THR A 51 -17.93 2.30 9.39
CA THR A 51 -18.66 1.31 10.17
C THR A 51 -18.13 1.33 11.60
N GLY A 52 -19.01 1.43 12.60
CA GLY A 52 -18.62 1.46 14.00
C GLY A 52 -17.77 0.24 14.40
N THR A 53 -17.00 0.37 15.49
CA THR A 53 -15.97 -0.59 15.94
C THR A 53 -16.49 -1.87 16.60
N ALA A 54 -17.78 -2.18 16.46
CA ALA A 54 -18.38 -3.31 17.16
C ALA A 54 -17.92 -4.65 16.57
N ASP A 55 -17.51 -5.58 17.43
CA ASP A 55 -17.25 -7.01 17.18
C ASP A 55 -16.02 -7.48 16.37
N VAL A 56 -15.05 -6.62 16.06
CA VAL A 56 -13.77 -7.13 15.53
C VAL A 56 -12.95 -7.81 16.65
N PRO A 57 -12.28 -8.96 16.41
CA PRO A 57 -11.33 -9.52 17.37
C PRO A 57 -10.12 -8.59 17.63
N ALA A 58 -9.58 -8.60 18.84
CA ALA A 58 -8.49 -7.69 19.22
C ALA A 58 -7.18 -7.94 18.43
N ASP A 59 -6.87 -9.21 18.16
CA ASP A 59 -5.69 -9.61 17.39
C ASP A 59 -5.81 -9.24 15.90
N VAL A 60 -7.03 -9.31 15.34
CA VAL A 60 -7.37 -8.82 14.00
C VAL A 60 -7.17 -7.30 13.91
N ARG A 61 -7.69 -6.54 14.88
CA ARG A 61 -7.49 -5.08 14.93
C ARG A 61 -6.01 -4.72 15.01
N ALA A 62 -5.26 -5.40 15.87
CA ALA A 62 -3.83 -5.18 16.02
C ALA A 62 -3.06 -5.50 14.74
N LEU A 63 -3.40 -6.60 14.06
CA LEU A 63 -2.76 -6.98 12.80
C LEU A 63 -3.06 -5.99 11.68
N TYR A 64 -4.31 -5.52 11.57
CA TYR A 64 -4.70 -4.49 10.62
C TYR A 64 -3.96 -3.17 10.89
N ALA A 65 -3.88 -2.74 12.15
CA ALA A 65 -3.15 -1.53 12.52
C ALA A 65 -1.65 -1.62 12.18
N ASP A 66 -1.00 -2.77 12.40
CA ASP A 66 0.40 -2.98 12.00
C ASP A 66 0.58 -2.91 10.48
N ALA A 67 -0.32 -3.54 9.72
CA ALA A 67 -0.32 -3.46 8.26
C ALA A 67 -0.45 -1.99 7.78
N VAL A 68 -1.37 -1.22 8.37
CA VAL A 68 -1.55 0.21 8.06
C VAL A 68 -0.31 1.02 8.43
N ALA A 69 0.29 0.79 9.58
CA ALA A 69 1.50 1.51 10.00
C ALA A 69 2.68 1.26 9.05
N ARG A 70 2.87 0.02 8.60
CA ARG A 70 3.89 -0.34 7.60
C ARG A 70 3.59 0.28 6.24
N MET A 71 2.32 0.30 5.83
CA MET A 71 1.88 0.97 4.61
C MET A 71 2.18 2.48 4.67
N SER A 72 1.93 3.15 5.79
CA SER A 72 2.26 4.58 5.95
C SER A 72 3.76 4.83 5.79
N ARG A 73 4.62 4.02 6.42
CA ARG A 73 6.08 4.09 6.22
C ARG A 73 6.47 3.83 4.76
N GLY A 74 5.78 2.89 4.11
CA GLY A 74 6.00 2.53 2.71
C GLY A 74 5.67 3.69 1.79
N TYR A 75 4.53 4.33 2.01
CA TYR A 75 4.10 5.52 1.30
C TYR A 75 5.12 6.66 1.43
N GLU A 76 5.52 7.01 2.66
CA GLU A 76 6.51 8.05 2.91
C GLU A 76 7.86 7.77 2.24
N LYS A 77 8.29 6.50 2.22
CA LYS A 77 9.51 6.10 1.53
C LYS A 77 9.37 6.22 0.01
N LEU A 78 8.26 5.74 -0.55
CA LEU A 78 8.00 5.76 -1.99
C LEU A 78 7.94 7.17 -2.56
N LEU A 79 7.37 8.12 -1.83
CA LEU A 79 7.33 9.54 -2.23
C LEU A 79 8.72 10.15 -2.48
N ARG A 80 9.78 9.60 -1.88
CA ARG A 80 11.15 10.11 -2.04
C ARG A 80 11.77 9.75 -3.39
N TYR A 81 11.15 8.83 -4.13
CA TYR A 81 11.59 8.38 -5.44
C TYR A 81 10.79 8.99 -6.58
N GLU A 82 9.93 9.96 -6.25
CA GLU A 82 9.32 10.81 -7.24
C GLU A 82 10.39 11.70 -7.88
N THR A 83 10.43 11.69 -9.20
CA THR A 83 11.40 12.46 -9.97
C THR A 83 11.02 13.94 -10.04
N ALA A 84 11.89 14.75 -10.64
CA ALA A 84 11.56 16.13 -10.97
C ALA A 84 10.36 16.29 -11.93
N ASN A 85 9.92 15.22 -12.61
CA ASN A 85 8.65 15.18 -13.32
C ASN A 85 7.53 14.79 -12.35
N PRO A 86 6.62 15.71 -11.96
CA PRO A 86 5.60 15.42 -10.97
C PRO A 86 4.71 14.25 -11.40
N GLY A 87 4.55 13.28 -10.51
CA GLY A 87 3.76 12.06 -10.68
C GLY A 87 4.57 10.87 -11.20
N ALA A 88 5.83 11.07 -11.59
CA ALA A 88 6.66 10.04 -12.22
C ALA A 88 7.75 9.53 -11.27
N PHE A 89 8.01 8.23 -11.30
CA PHE A 89 8.90 7.53 -10.37
C PHE A 89 10.05 6.83 -11.08
N GLU A 90 11.15 6.64 -10.35
CA GLU A 90 12.36 5.95 -10.77
C GLU A 90 12.92 5.14 -9.56
N TRP A 91 13.88 4.23 -9.72
CA TRP A 91 14.40 3.44 -8.60
C TRP A 91 14.90 4.28 -7.43
N PHE A 92 15.49 5.45 -7.71
CA PHE A 92 16.09 6.35 -6.73
C PHE A 92 15.62 7.81 -6.85
N GLY A 93 14.75 8.12 -7.83
CA GLY A 93 14.16 9.45 -8.04
C GLY A 93 14.89 10.29 -9.08
N GLU A 94 15.78 9.67 -9.86
CA GLU A 94 16.54 10.34 -10.91
C GLU A 94 15.73 10.46 -12.21
N LEU A 95 16.22 11.27 -13.15
CA LEU A 95 15.73 11.29 -14.52
C LEU A 95 16.58 10.39 -15.43
N PRO A 96 15.98 9.74 -16.45
CA PRO A 96 14.57 9.79 -16.82
C PRO A 96 13.68 8.94 -15.90
N ALA A 97 12.45 9.38 -15.68
CA ALA A 97 11.47 8.58 -14.95
C ALA A 97 11.11 7.28 -15.70
N HIS A 98 10.80 6.23 -14.96
CA HIS A 98 10.56 4.90 -15.48
C HIS A 98 9.06 4.58 -15.55
N GLU A 99 8.56 4.24 -16.73
CA GLU A 99 7.11 4.03 -16.96
C GLU A 99 6.57 2.87 -16.14
N SER A 100 7.24 1.71 -16.14
CA SER A 100 6.78 0.54 -15.39
C SER A 100 6.77 0.76 -13.87
N LEU A 101 7.77 1.46 -13.31
CA LEU A 101 7.79 1.80 -11.89
C LEU A 101 6.69 2.80 -11.55
N THR A 102 6.48 3.79 -12.41
CA THR A 102 5.39 4.77 -12.24
C THR A 102 4.02 4.09 -12.27
N ALA A 103 3.80 3.16 -13.21
CA ALA A 103 2.59 2.35 -13.28
C ALA A 103 2.42 1.45 -12.06
N TYR A 104 3.50 0.82 -11.59
CA TYR A 104 3.49 0.00 -10.39
C TYR A 104 3.14 0.82 -9.14
N GLY A 105 3.70 2.02 -9.03
CA GLY A 105 3.35 3.01 -8.02
C GLY A 105 1.88 3.37 -8.06
N LEU A 106 1.33 3.70 -9.24
CA LEU A 106 -0.08 4.03 -9.39
C LEU A 106 -0.99 2.91 -8.87
N MET A 107 -0.69 1.66 -9.26
CA MET A 107 -1.45 0.49 -8.81
C MET A 107 -1.37 0.34 -7.29
N LEU A 108 -0.16 0.41 -6.72
CA LEU A 108 0.08 0.33 -5.29
C LEU A 108 -0.67 1.43 -4.51
N PHE A 109 -0.52 2.70 -4.92
CA PHE A 109 -1.16 3.83 -4.24
C PHE A 109 -2.68 3.76 -4.31
N THR A 110 -3.23 3.30 -5.42
CA THR A 110 -4.68 3.10 -5.58
C THR A 110 -5.19 2.02 -4.62
N ASP A 111 -4.51 0.87 -4.57
CA ASP A 111 -4.89 -0.23 -3.68
C ASP A 111 -4.71 0.14 -2.19
N MET A 112 -3.63 0.87 -1.87
CA MET A 112 -3.42 1.43 -0.53
C MET A 112 -4.55 2.38 -0.13
N ALA A 113 -4.98 3.27 -1.04
CA ALA A 113 -6.07 4.21 -0.77
C ALA A 113 -7.40 3.49 -0.54
N ALA A 114 -7.64 2.36 -1.22
CA ALA A 114 -8.84 1.57 -1.03
C ALA A 114 -8.91 0.91 0.36
N VAL A 115 -7.76 0.54 0.93
CA VAL A 115 -7.70 -0.16 2.22
C VAL A 115 -7.43 0.75 3.41
N THR A 116 -6.87 1.95 3.22
CA THR A 116 -6.54 2.90 4.29
C THR A 116 -7.49 4.09 4.34
N ASN A 117 -7.43 4.88 5.42
CA ASN A 117 -8.17 6.14 5.51
C ASN A 117 -7.20 7.33 5.43
N GLY A 118 -7.08 7.93 4.24
CA GLY A 118 -6.30 9.16 4.05
C GLY A 118 -4.79 9.01 4.08
N THR A 119 -4.24 7.78 4.05
CA THR A 119 -2.78 7.59 3.94
C THR A 119 -2.25 8.08 2.60
N VAL A 120 -3.01 7.88 1.51
CA VAL A 120 -2.60 8.23 0.15
C VAL A 120 -3.25 9.52 -0.30
N SER A 121 -2.45 10.45 -0.85
CA SER A 121 -2.94 11.69 -1.43
C SER A 121 -3.69 11.43 -2.74
N PRO A 122 -4.95 11.90 -2.89
CA PRO A 122 -5.67 11.82 -4.17
C PRO A 122 -4.97 12.58 -5.29
N ASP A 123 -4.27 13.68 -4.96
CA ASP A 123 -3.50 14.45 -5.94
C ASP A 123 -2.35 13.63 -6.54
N LEU A 124 -1.62 12.86 -5.71
CA LEU A 124 -0.56 11.98 -6.18
C LEU A 124 -1.09 10.97 -7.20
N VAL A 125 -2.17 10.26 -6.86
CA VAL A 125 -2.79 9.27 -7.75
C VAL A 125 -3.18 9.91 -9.07
N ASN A 126 -3.83 11.08 -9.01
CA ASN A 126 -4.28 11.81 -10.20
C ASN A 126 -3.11 12.25 -11.10
N ARG A 127 -2.04 12.84 -10.53
CA ARG A 127 -0.92 13.34 -11.34
C ARG A 127 -0.04 12.20 -11.86
N THR A 128 0.12 11.10 -11.12
CA THR A 128 0.76 9.88 -11.62
C THR A 128 0.00 9.27 -12.80
N ALA A 129 -1.33 9.17 -12.71
CA ALA A 129 -2.15 8.69 -13.83
C ALA A 129 -2.03 9.59 -15.06
N ARG A 130 -2.09 10.92 -14.90
CA ARG A 130 -1.90 11.87 -16.00
C ARG A 130 -0.53 11.74 -16.65
N TRP A 131 0.52 11.56 -15.86
CA TRP A 131 1.87 11.37 -16.39
C TRP A 131 1.94 10.11 -17.28
N LEU A 132 1.38 8.99 -16.83
CA LEU A 132 1.34 7.75 -17.63
C LEU A 132 0.52 7.89 -18.92
N VAL A 133 -0.63 8.56 -18.86
CA VAL A 133 -1.44 8.83 -20.06
C VAL A 133 -0.66 9.66 -21.08
N SER A 134 0.15 10.62 -20.64
CA SER A 134 0.99 11.43 -21.54
C SER A 134 2.10 10.63 -22.25
N ARG A 135 2.38 9.41 -21.80
CA ARG A 135 3.41 8.50 -22.33
C ARG A 135 2.83 7.37 -23.19
N ARG A 136 1.50 7.21 -23.27
CA ARG A 136 0.83 6.02 -23.87
C ARG A 136 1.26 5.70 -25.31
N ASP A 137 1.49 6.72 -26.11
CA ASP A 137 1.72 6.60 -27.55
C ASP A 137 3.17 6.96 -27.95
N ARG A 138 4.11 6.85 -26.99
CA ARG A 138 5.55 7.04 -27.22
C ARG A 138 6.27 5.75 -27.55
#